data_AF-A0A7D4PV46-F1
#
_entry.id   AF-A0A7D4PV46-F1
#
_cell.length_a   1.000
_cell.length_b   1.000
_cell.length_c   1.000
_cell.angle_alpha   90.00
_cell.angle_beta   90.00
_cell.angle_gamma   90.00
#
_symmetry.space_group_name_H-M   'P 1'
#
loop_
_entity.id
_entity.type
_entity.pdbx_description
1 polymer ?
#
loop_
_entity_poly.entity_id
_entity_poly.type
_entity_poly.pdbx_seq_one_letter_code
_entity_poly.pdbx_strand_id
1 'polypeptide(L)'
;MTTVPLSGGTAGVVRPVRPSITGLVTASLALERRAEASVKAVLQRWSVPALRVALGTVFAVFGALKLIPGASPVEQLVMQTWEKLTFGLVGGQAAMIATAAIEVAAGVLLILGGAFARVGLIVVAFAFVGILSPIVLLPQEVFGAAGPTLTGQYIFKNVVLIAAVLVVASAALRGPRDARD
;
A
#
# COMPACT_ATOMS: atom_id res chain seq x y z
N MET A 1 -75.32 -39.05 31.58
CA MET A 1 -75.57 -39.03 30.12
C MET A 1 -75.04 -37.70 29.61
N THR A 2 -73.74 -37.58 29.30
CA THR A 2 -73.08 -37.93 28.02
C THR A 2 -73.73 -37.14 26.88
N THR A 3 -73.04 -36.21 26.22
CA THR A 3 -71.99 -36.52 25.24
C THR A 3 -70.89 -35.47 25.13
N VAL A 4 -69.64 -35.93 25.20
CA VAL A 4 -68.42 -35.23 24.78
C VAL A 4 -68.30 -35.33 23.26
N PRO A 5 -68.07 -34.23 22.51
CA PRO A 5 -67.72 -34.33 21.11
C PRO A 5 -66.21 -34.59 20.97
N LEU A 6 -65.86 -35.79 20.51
CA LEU A 6 -64.53 -36.09 19.98
C LEU A 6 -64.49 -35.62 18.53
N SER A 7 -63.99 -34.40 18.28
CA SER A 7 -63.65 -33.97 16.92
C SER A 7 -62.19 -34.32 16.66
N GLY A 8 -61.98 -35.21 15.69
CA GLY A 8 -60.71 -35.85 15.38
C GLY A 8 -59.63 -34.85 14.97
N GLY A 9 -58.49 -34.95 15.65
CA GLY A 9 -57.26 -34.32 15.20
C GLY A 9 -56.83 -34.93 13.87
N THR A 10 -57.02 -34.20 12.78
CA THR A 10 -56.28 -34.44 11.54
C THR A 10 -54.84 -34.07 11.82
N ALA A 11 -54.01 -35.08 12.08
CA ALA A 11 -52.57 -34.94 12.06
C ALA A 11 -52.17 -34.48 10.65
N GLY A 12 -52.12 -33.17 10.43
CA GLY A 12 -51.65 -32.56 9.21
C GLY A 12 -50.21 -32.99 9.00
N VAL A 13 -50.00 -33.95 8.11
CA VAL A 13 -48.67 -34.31 7.62
C VAL A 13 -48.13 -33.08 6.92
N VAL A 14 -47.31 -32.29 7.63
CA VAL A 14 -46.53 -31.20 7.04
C VAL A 14 -45.56 -31.85 6.06
N ARG A 15 -45.95 -31.92 4.79
CA ARG A 15 -45.07 -32.38 3.73
C ARG A 15 -43.88 -31.41 3.66
N PRO A 16 -42.63 -31.87 3.75
CA PRO A 16 -41.49 -30.99 3.58
C PRO A 16 -41.58 -30.37 2.18
N VAL A 17 -41.73 -29.05 2.13
CA VAL A 17 -41.67 -28.29 0.89
C VAL A 17 -40.26 -28.49 0.33
N ARG A 18 -40.13 -29.32 -0.71
CA ARG A 18 -38.86 -29.47 -1.42
C ARG A 18 -38.52 -28.11 -2.05
N PRO A 19 -37.31 -27.58 -1.83
CA PRO A 19 -36.95 -26.29 -2.39
C PRO A 19 -37.05 -26.36 -3.92
N SER A 20 -37.70 -25.36 -4.53
CA SER A 20 -37.76 -25.24 -5.98
C SER A 20 -36.37 -24.92 -6.52
N ILE A 21 -36.08 -25.34 -7.76
CA ILE A 21 -34.81 -25.02 -8.45
C ILE A 21 -34.55 -23.50 -8.43
N THR A 22 -35.59 -22.69 -8.60
CA THR A 22 -35.54 -21.23 -8.49
C THR A 22 -35.16 -20.73 -7.08
N GLY A 23 -35.62 -21.40 -6.03
CA GLY A 23 -35.25 -21.10 -4.64
C GLY A 23 -33.79 -21.45 -4.32
N LEU A 24 -33.28 -22.55 -4.90
CA LEU A 24 -31.87 -22.91 -4.77
C LEU A 24 -30.95 -21.92 -5.50
N VAL A 25 -31.33 -21.48 -6.70
CA VAL A 25 -30.57 -20.48 -7.48
C VAL A 25 -30.58 -19.10 -6.82
N THR A 26 -31.71 -18.66 -6.27
CA THR A 26 -31.76 -17.37 -5.56
C THR A 26 -30.98 -17.41 -4.25
N ALA A 27 -30.99 -18.53 -3.53
CA ALA A 27 -30.17 -18.73 -2.34
C ALA A 27 -28.67 -18.74 -2.64
N SER A 28 -28.23 -19.38 -3.74
CA SER A 28 -26.82 -19.39 -4.15
C SER A 28 -26.33 -17.98 -4.53
N LEU A 29 -27.12 -17.24 -5.32
CA LEU A 29 -26.81 -15.85 -5.69
C LEU A 29 -26.77 -14.93 -4.47
N ALA A 30 -27.64 -15.15 -3.47
CA ALA A 30 -27.62 -14.39 -2.23
C ALA A 30 -26.37 -14.70 -1.38
N LEU A 31 -25.91 -15.95 -1.36
CA LEU A 31 -24.67 -16.35 -0.71
C LEU A 31 -23.45 -15.73 -1.39
N GLU A 32 -23.39 -15.76 -2.72
CA GLU A 32 -22.34 -15.13 -3.53
C GLU A 32 -22.23 -13.63 -3.23
N ARG A 33 -23.36 -12.91 -3.27
CA ARG A 33 -23.39 -11.47 -2.95
C ARG A 33 -22.94 -11.18 -1.53
N ARG A 34 -23.32 -12.01 -0.55
CA ARG A 34 -22.88 -11.87 0.85
C ARG A 34 -21.39 -12.14 1.00
N ALA A 35 -20.86 -13.15 0.32
CA ALA A 35 -19.44 -13.46 0.31
C ALA A 35 -18.63 -12.31 -0.32
N GLU A 36 -19.06 -11.82 -1.48
CA GLU A 36 -18.43 -10.67 -2.16
C GLU A 36 -18.42 -9.42 -1.26
N ALA A 37 -19.56 -9.09 -0.65
CA ALA A 37 -19.66 -7.95 0.27
C ALA A 37 -18.72 -8.10 1.49
N SER A 38 -18.63 -9.31 2.04
CA SER A 38 -17.76 -9.61 3.18
C SER A 38 -16.28 -9.48 2.80
N VAL A 39 -15.88 -10.02 1.65
CA VAL A 39 -14.51 -9.90 1.12
C VAL A 39 -14.18 -8.43 0.86
N LYS A 40 -15.08 -7.68 0.20
CA LYS A 40 -14.89 -6.25 -0.06
C LYS A 40 -14.69 -5.47 1.24
N ALA A 41 -15.48 -5.73 2.28
CA ALA A 41 -15.34 -5.06 3.57
C ALA A 41 -13.97 -5.32 4.22
N VAL A 42 -13.47 -6.56 4.15
CA VAL A 42 -12.13 -6.90 4.63
C VAL A 42 -11.05 -6.19 3.82
N LEU A 43 -11.15 -6.22 2.48
CA LEU A 43 -10.19 -5.56 1.60
C LEU A 43 -10.16 -4.04 1.81
N GLN A 44 -11.32 -3.40 1.96
CA GLN A 44 -11.40 -1.96 2.23
C GLN A 44 -10.79 -1.59 3.59
N ARG A 45 -10.94 -2.46 4.60
CA ARG A 45 -10.37 -2.24 5.93
C ARG A 45 -8.85 -2.37 5.95
N TRP A 46 -8.28 -3.30 5.19
CA TRP A 46 -6.87 -3.68 5.32
C TRP A 46 -5.95 -3.23 4.18
N SER A 47 -6.48 -2.93 2.99
CA SER A 47 -5.68 -2.56 1.81
C SER A 47 -4.74 -1.37 2.08
N VAL A 48 -5.28 -0.24 2.56
CA VAL A 48 -4.47 0.96 2.80
C VAL A 48 -3.48 0.79 3.96
N PRO A 49 -3.87 0.26 5.14
CA PRO A 49 -2.91 -0.01 6.20
C PRO A 49 -1.80 -0.97 5.78
N ALA A 50 -2.14 -2.05 5.06
CA ALA A 50 -1.15 -3.01 4.56
C ALA A 50 -0.20 -2.34 3.55
N LEU A 51 -0.74 -1.55 2.62
CA LEU A 51 0.06 -0.81 1.63
C LEU A 51 1.01 0.19 2.30
N ARG A 52 0.54 0.90 3.32
CA ARG A 52 1.36 1.83 4.12
C ARG A 52 2.50 1.12 4.84
N VAL A 53 2.22 -0.01 5.48
CA VAL A 53 3.24 -0.81 6.19
C VAL A 53 4.24 -1.41 5.20
N ALA A 54 3.79 -1.92 4.05
CA ALA A 54 4.66 -2.43 3.00
C ALA A 54 5.58 -1.32 2.47
N LEU A 55 5.02 -0.17 2.11
CA LEU A 55 5.78 1.00 1.67
C LEU A 55 6.81 1.43 2.72
N GLY A 56 6.37 1.56 3.98
CA GLY A 56 7.26 1.94 5.08
C GLY A 56 8.38 0.93 5.32
N THR A 57 8.09 -0.36 5.18
CA THR A 57 9.08 -1.44 5.31
C THR A 57 10.12 -1.38 4.20
N VAL A 58 9.69 -1.17 2.95
CA VAL A 58 10.60 -1.03 1.80
C VAL A 58 11.58 0.13 2.02
N PHE A 59 11.07 1.30 2.41
CA PHE A 59 11.91 2.47 2.70
C PHE A 59 12.84 2.23 3.90
N ALA A 60 12.35 1.64 4.99
CA ALA A 60 13.16 1.40 6.18
C ALA A 60 14.30 0.40 5.91
N VAL A 61 14.02 -0.71 5.23
CA VAL A 61 15.01 -1.74 4.93
C VAL A 61 16.04 -1.22 3.91
N PHE A 62 15.59 -0.62 2.80
CA PHE A 62 16.51 -0.10 1.78
C PHE A 62 17.32 1.11 2.26
N GLY A 63 16.78 1.89 3.19
CA GLY A 63 17.52 2.94 3.88
C GLY A 63 18.56 2.37 4.84
N ALA A 64 18.19 1.38 5.66
CA ALA A 64 19.11 0.74 6.59
C ALA A 64 20.29 0.06 5.88
N LEU A 65 20.05 -0.57 4.72
CA LEU A 65 21.12 -1.16 3.89
C LEU A 65 22.18 -0.15 3.45
N LYS A 66 21.82 1.14 3.29
CA LYS A 66 22.78 2.20 2.93
C LYS A 66 23.74 2.57 4.06
N LEU A 67 23.46 2.15 5.30
CA LEU A 67 24.38 2.34 6.43
C LEU A 67 25.54 1.32 6.41
N ILE A 68 25.41 0.24 5.64
CA ILE A 68 26.42 -0.81 5.52
C ILE A 68 27.21 -0.56 4.23
N PRO A 69 28.51 -0.23 4.31
CA PRO A 69 29.34 0.02 3.13
C PRO A 69 29.34 -1.17 2.17
N GLY A 70 29.14 -0.93 0.88
CA GLY A 70 29.14 -1.96 -0.17
C GLY A 70 27.88 -2.84 -0.24
N ALA A 71 26.92 -2.68 0.69
CA ALA A 71 25.69 -3.48 0.67
C ALA A 71 24.62 -2.94 -0.29
N SER A 72 24.66 -1.64 -0.62
CA SER A 72 23.69 -1.00 -1.49
C SER A 72 24.16 -1.04 -2.96
N PRO A 73 23.42 -1.69 -3.87
CA PRO A 73 23.78 -1.73 -5.30
C PRO A 73 23.83 -0.35 -5.98
N VAL A 74 23.20 0.65 -5.37
CA VAL A 74 23.08 2.02 -5.89
C VAL A 74 23.97 3.02 -5.14
N GLU A 75 24.94 2.54 -4.36
CA GLU A 75 25.83 3.40 -3.55
C GLU A 75 26.54 4.49 -4.37
N GLN A 76 27.23 4.10 -5.44
CA GLN A 76 27.92 5.07 -6.30
C GLN A 76 26.96 6.07 -6.94
N LEU A 77 25.78 5.61 -7.37
CA LEU A 77 24.76 6.47 -7.96
C LEU A 77 24.29 7.53 -6.94
N VAL A 78 24.01 7.12 -5.70
CA VAL A 78 23.59 8.03 -4.63
C VAL A 78 24.67 9.08 -4.35
N MET A 79 25.94 8.67 -4.23
CA MET A 79 27.06 9.58 -3.98
C MET A 79 27.18 10.63 -5.09
N GLN A 80 27.22 10.21 -6.35
CA GLN A 80 27.31 11.11 -7.51
C GLN A 80 26.10 12.05 -7.60
N THR A 81 24.92 11.55 -7.26
CA THR A 81 23.67 12.35 -7.27
C THR A 81 23.72 13.45 -6.23
N TRP A 82 24.18 13.15 -5.02
CA TRP A 82 24.38 14.15 -3.97
C TRP A 82 25.43 15.19 -4.34
N GLU A 83 26.54 14.78 -4.94
CA GLU A 83 27.56 15.71 -5.43
C GLU A 83 26.97 16.67 -6.47
N LYS A 84 26.15 16.18 -7.41
CA LYS A 84 25.47 17.05 -8.39
C LYS A 84 24.43 17.96 -7.75
N LEU A 85 23.58 17.44 -6.86
CA LEU A 85 22.51 18.20 -6.21
C LEU A 85 23.02 19.27 -5.24
N THR A 86 24.16 19.01 -4.60
CA THR A 86 24.75 19.91 -3.60
C THR A 86 25.92 20.72 -4.15
N PHE A 87 26.15 20.69 -5.46
CA PHE A 87 27.27 21.37 -6.10
C PHE A 87 28.64 21.00 -5.50
N GLY A 88 28.79 19.73 -5.12
CA GLY A 88 30.02 19.16 -4.57
C GLY A 88 30.19 19.35 -3.05
N LEU A 89 29.22 19.94 -2.34
CA LEU A 89 29.32 20.16 -0.90
C LEU A 89 29.15 18.87 -0.08
N VAL A 90 28.36 17.92 -0.57
CA VAL A 90 28.06 16.64 0.09
C VAL A 90 28.35 15.49 -0.87
N GLY A 91 29.22 14.58 -0.46
CA GLY A 91 29.59 13.39 -1.23
C GLY A 91 29.96 12.22 -0.33
N GLY A 92 30.33 11.10 -0.97
CA GLY A 92 30.82 9.90 -0.28
C GLY A 92 29.89 9.39 0.82
N GLN A 93 30.46 9.03 1.97
CA GLN A 93 29.71 8.44 3.08
C GLN A 93 28.66 9.38 3.69
N ALA A 94 28.88 10.70 3.65
CA ALA A 94 27.90 11.67 4.16
C ALA A 94 26.60 11.64 3.35
N ALA A 95 26.71 11.53 2.02
CA ALA A 95 25.56 11.36 1.13
C ALA A 95 24.79 10.07 1.43
N MET A 96 25.51 8.97 1.68
CA MET A 96 24.91 7.69 2.04
C MET A 96 24.18 7.73 3.37
N ILE A 97 24.81 8.30 4.41
CA ILE A 97 24.19 8.45 5.74
C ILE A 97 22.97 9.37 5.67
N ALA A 98 23.05 10.50 4.97
CA ALA A 98 21.92 11.41 4.81
C ALA A 98 20.74 10.73 4.12
N THR A 99 21.00 10.02 3.02
CA THR A 99 19.97 9.25 2.29
C THR A 99 19.37 8.16 3.16
N ALA A 100 20.21 7.40 3.86
CA ALA A 100 19.78 6.35 4.78
C ALA A 100 18.87 6.92 5.88
N ALA A 101 19.26 8.03 6.50
CA ALA A 101 18.49 8.68 7.55
C ALA A 101 17.11 9.13 7.04
N ILE A 102 17.05 9.75 5.86
CA ILE A 102 15.79 10.19 5.24
C ILE A 102 14.89 8.98 4.96
N GLU A 103 15.42 7.93 4.33
CA GLU A 103 14.64 6.75 3.95
C GLU A 103 14.17 5.95 5.17
N VAL A 104 15.03 5.75 6.17
CA VAL A 104 14.66 5.07 7.42
C VAL A 104 13.61 5.87 8.18
N ALA A 105 13.78 7.19 8.30
CA ALA A 105 12.80 8.04 8.96
C ALA A 105 11.44 7.99 8.25
N ALA A 106 11.43 8.14 6.92
CA ALA A 106 10.23 7.97 6.09
C ALA A 106 9.54 6.62 6.37
N GLY A 107 10.32 5.54 6.33
CA GLY A 107 9.83 4.18 6.52
C GLY A 107 9.18 3.97 7.89
N VAL A 108 9.90 4.33 8.95
CA VAL A 108 9.43 4.19 10.33
C VAL A 108 8.17 5.04 10.58
N LEU A 109 8.16 6.30 10.14
CA LEU A 109 7.01 7.19 10.31
C LEU A 109 5.75 6.65 9.62
N LEU A 110 5.89 6.06 8.43
CA LEU A 110 4.79 5.39 7.74
C LEU A 110 4.29 4.16 8.50
N ILE A 111 5.19 3.33 9.03
CA ILE A 111 4.80 2.13 9.80
C ILE A 111 4.02 2.53 11.05
N LEU A 112 4.51 3.50 11.82
CA LEU A 112 3.89 4.00 13.06
C LEU A 112 2.45 4.49 12.84
N GLY A 113 2.17 5.10 11.68
CA GLY A 113 0.81 5.47 11.32
C GLY A 113 0.26 6.73 11.98
N GLY A 114 -1.06 6.93 11.86
CA GLY A 114 -1.74 8.07 12.49
C GLY A 114 -1.19 9.42 12.05
N ALA A 115 -0.83 10.28 13.02
CA ALA A 115 -0.22 11.58 12.75
C ALA A 115 1.19 11.45 12.13
N PHE A 116 1.96 10.41 12.51
CA PHE A 116 3.31 10.18 11.99
C PHE A 116 3.30 9.85 10.50
N ALA A 117 2.29 9.13 10.01
CA ALA A 117 2.18 8.83 8.58
C ALA A 117 2.12 10.10 7.71
N ARG A 118 1.53 11.20 8.21
CA ARG A 118 1.48 12.47 7.45
C ARG A 118 2.87 13.08 7.30
N VAL A 119 3.66 13.06 8.38
CA VAL A 119 5.06 13.50 8.33
C VAL A 119 5.87 12.57 7.45
N GLY A 120 5.70 11.25 7.60
CA GLY A 120 6.35 10.24 6.78
C GLY A 120 6.09 10.43 5.28
N LEU A 121 4.85 10.78 4.88
CA LEU A 121 4.51 11.09 3.50
C LEU A 121 5.26 12.31 2.95
N ILE A 122 5.45 13.36 3.76
CA ILE A 122 6.25 14.53 3.38
C ILE A 122 7.71 14.12 3.19
N VAL A 123 8.26 13.35 4.12
CA VAL A 123 9.65 12.85 4.04
C VAL A 123 9.85 11.96 2.82
N VAL A 124 8.89 11.06 2.52
CA VAL A 124 8.92 10.23 1.30
C VAL A 124 8.86 11.08 0.03
N ALA A 125 8.00 12.11 -0.01
CA ALA A 125 7.94 13.01 -1.15
C ALA A 125 9.28 13.70 -1.39
N PHE A 126 9.94 14.17 -0.33
CA PHE A 126 11.30 14.71 -0.41
C PHE A 126 12.32 13.66 -0.87
N ALA A 127 12.27 12.45 -0.34
CA ALA A 127 13.14 11.35 -0.76
C ALA A 127 13.00 11.04 -2.25
N PHE A 128 11.79 11.09 -2.81
CA PHE A 128 11.56 10.85 -4.23
C PHE A 128 12.19 11.90 -5.15
N VAL A 129 12.37 13.14 -4.69
CA VAL A 129 13.15 14.14 -5.45
C VAL A 129 14.58 13.64 -5.64
N GLY A 130 15.21 13.15 -4.56
CA GLY A 130 16.54 12.55 -4.61
C GLY A 130 16.58 11.30 -5.49
N ILE A 131 15.67 10.34 -5.27
CA ILE A 131 15.64 9.04 -5.96
C ILE A 131 15.44 9.19 -7.48
N LEU A 132 14.65 10.17 -7.92
CA LEU A 132 14.34 10.38 -9.34
C LEU A 132 15.32 11.33 -10.05
N SER A 133 16.04 12.18 -9.30
CA SER A 133 16.99 13.13 -9.89
C SER A 133 18.08 12.52 -10.80
N PRO A 134 18.59 11.27 -10.62
CA PRO A 134 19.58 10.70 -11.53
C PRO A 134 19.10 10.58 -12.98
N ILE A 135 17.79 10.50 -13.21
CA ILE A 135 17.23 10.45 -14.58
C ILE A 135 17.67 11.66 -15.40
N VAL A 136 17.78 12.82 -14.75
CA VAL A 136 18.16 14.08 -15.39
C VAL A 136 19.64 14.39 -15.17
N LEU A 137 20.16 14.12 -13.97
CA LEU A 137 21.53 14.50 -13.58
C LEU A 137 22.60 13.51 -14.08
N LEU A 138 22.26 12.22 -14.18
CA LEU A 138 23.17 11.13 -14.50
C LEU A 138 22.56 10.20 -15.58
N PRO A 139 22.13 10.73 -16.75
CA PRO A 139 21.40 9.95 -17.75
C PRO A 139 22.22 8.77 -18.30
N GLN A 140 23.55 8.86 -18.30
CA GLN A 140 24.43 7.77 -18.78
C GLN A 140 24.43 6.56 -17.84
N GLU A 141 24.15 6.77 -16.54
CA GLU A 141 24.01 5.68 -15.58
C GLU A 141 22.62 5.02 -15.65
N VAL A 142 21.63 5.77 -16.14
CA VAL A 142 20.22 5.36 -16.21
C VAL A 142 19.88 4.69 -17.54
N PHE A 143 20.47 5.15 -18.65
CA PHE A 143 20.16 4.68 -20.00
C PHE A 143 21.39 4.12 -20.70
N GLY A 144 21.26 2.90 -21.23
CA GLY A 144 22.21 2.27 -22.15
C GLY A 144 21.69 2.26 -23.59
N ALA A 145 22.45 1.64 -24.50
CA ALA A 145 22.14 1.60 -25.93
C ALA A 145 20.78 0.93 -26.28
N ALA A 146 20.32 0.01 -25.45
CA ALA A 146 19.08 -0.76 -25.67
C ALA A 146 17.92 -0.34 -24.74
N GLY A 147 18.05 0.75 -23.97
CA GLY A 147 17.05 1.19 -22.99
C GLY A 147 17.62 1.32 -21.57
N PRO A 148 16.77 1.33 -20.53
CA PRO A 148 17.20 1.54 -19.15
C PRO A 148 18.18 0.46 -18.66
N THR A 149 19.27 0.89 -18.02
CA THR A 149 20.22 0.00 -17.34
C THR A 149 19.53 -0.74 -16.17
N LEU A 150 20.20 -1.69 -15.52
CA LEU A 150 19.64 -2.34 -14.33
C LEU A 150 19.32 -1.30 -13.22
N THR A 151 20.17 -0.29 -13.07
CA THR A 151 19.95 0.87 -12.20
C THR A 151 18.77 1.70 -12.67
N GLY A 152 18.67 1.98 -13.98
CA GLY A 152 17.52 2.67 -14.56
C GLY A 152 16.20 1.93 -14.31
N GLN A 153 16.17 0.62 -14.49
CA GLN A 153 15.01 -0.23 -14.17
C GLN A 153 14.65 -0.16 -12.69
N TYR A 154 15.65 -0.13 -11.81
CA TYR A 154 15.45 0.06 -10.38
C TYR A 154 14.81 1.42 -10.06
N ILE A 155 15.14 2.48 -10.80
CA ILE A 155 14.51 3.79 -10.66
C ILE A 155 13.08 3.75 -11.22
N PHE A 156 12.87 3.25 -12.44
CA PHE A 156 11.57 3.29 -13.10
C PHE A 156 10.49 2.47 -12.38
N LYS A 157 10.85 1.35 -11.73
CA LYS A 157 9.89 0.59 -10.93
C LYS A 157 9.28 1.41 -9.77
N ASN A 158 9.95 2.48 -9.34
CA ASN A 158 9.45 3.34 -8.26
C ASN A 158 8.15 4.06 -8.62
N VAL A 159 7.73 4.09 -9.89
CA VAL A 159 6.38 4.53 -10.28
C VAL A 159 5.29 3.78 -9.50
N VAL A 160 5.50 2.48 -9.20
CA VAL A 160 4.58 1.70 -8.37
C VAL A 160 4.57 2.19 -6.93
N LEU A 161 5.73 2.53 -6.36
CA LEU A 161 5.82 3.08 -5.00
C LEU A 161 5.22 4.48 -4.91
N ILE A 162 5.38 5.31 -5.95
CA ILE A 162 4.75 6.62 -6.04
C ILE A 162 3.22 6.46 -6.07
N ALA A 163 2.69 5.55 -6.90
CA ALA A 163 1.26 5.24 -6.90
C ALA A 163 0.77 4.78 -5.51
N ALA A 164 1.55 3.94 -4.82
CA ALA A 164 1.23 3.52 -3.46
C ALA A 164 1.22 4.70 -2.47
N VAL A 165 2.20 5.61 -2.56
CA VAL A 165 2.23 6.86 -1.76
C VAL A 165 0.98 7.67 -1.99
N LEU A 166 0.54 7.84 -3.24
CA LEU A 166 -0.68 8.61 -3.55
C LEU A 166 -1.92 7.99 -2.90
N VAL A 167 -2.06 6.66 -2.95
CA VAL A 167 -3.17 5.94 -2.30
C VAL A 167 -3.12 6.08 -0.77
N VAL A 168 -1.93 5.95 -0.18
CA VAL A 168 -1.76 6.12 1.28
C VAL A 168 -2.02 7.57 1.69
N ALA A 169 -1.56 8.53 0.89
CA ALA A 169 -1.74 9.96 1.14
C ALA A 169 -3.22 10.37 1.08
N SER A 170 -3.96 9.91 0.08
CA SER A 170 -5.39 10.23 -0.06
C SER A 170 -6.21 9.76 1.15
N ALA A 171 -5.81 8.65 1.78
CA ALA A 171 -6.45 8.14 2.99
C ALA A 171 -5.95 8.78 4.29
N ALA A 172 -4.70 9.24 4.34
CA ALA A 172 -4.07 9.75 5.57
C ALA A 172 -4.21 11.27 5.77
N LEU A 173 -4.27 12.04 4.67
CA LEU A 173 -4.39 13.49 4.70
C LEU A 173 -5.83 13.92 5.01
N ARG A 174 -5.97 15.09 5.65
CA ARG A 174 -7.28 15.66 5.96
C ARG A 174 -7.73 16.53 4.79
N GLY A 175 -8.93 16.31 4.29
CA GLY A 175 -9.58 17.20 3.32
C GLY A 175 -10.13 18.47 3.98
N PRO A 176 -10.63 19.43 3.18
CA PRO A 176 -11.42 20.54 3.70
C PRO A 176 -12.56 19.97 4.55
N ARG A 177 -12.74 20.52 5.76
CA ARG A 177 -13.97 20.23 6.53
C ARG A 177 -15.11 20.90 5.78
N ASP A 178 -16.04 20.12 5.25
CA ASP A 178 -17.31 20.69 4.83
C ASP A 178 -17.96 21.32 6.07
N ALA A 179 -18.35 22.59 5.97
CA ALA A 179 -18.90 23.37 7.08
C ALA A 179 -20.34 22.95 7.46
N ARG A 180 -20.64 21.65 7.44
CA ARG A 180 -21.97 21.06 7.73
C ARG A 180 -21.90 19.91 8.75
N ASP A 181 -20.89 19.91 9.60
CA ASP A 181 -20.89 19.19 10.88
C ASP A 181 -21.14 20.19 12.01
#